data_AF-A0AAD1C7B8-F1
#
_entry.id   AF-A0AAD1C7B8-F1
#
_cell.length_a   1.000
_cell.length_b   1.000
_cell.length_c   1.000
_cell.angle_alpha   90.00
_cell.angle_beta   90.00
_cell.angle_gamma   90.00
#
_symmetry.space_group_name_H-M   'P 1'
#
loop_
_entity.id
_entity.type
_entity.pdbx_description
1 polymer ?
#
loop_
_entity_poly.entity_id
_entity_poly.type
_entity_poly.pdbx_seq_one_letter_code
_entity_poly.pdbx_strand_id
1 'polypeptide(L)'
;MKKLISGIVVMVMIILGGVFYMNQQSHNPDTGILDKQEVQLYKHGFRLLEEQIATYIKEHYAGVSKIEFSPIFIQGDNKHSMFSANVVPAIYDKHGNKTYLGRQVGEEDYGDFGSFWDVQLDFDGSDKEVIELKVDDQDVDVSGSKHLPEKAKLSSSKKIDENMAALIKDGQLKGVTKNGSGSPKAEIVYNTEIKKGEHWKWR
;
A
#
# COMPACT_ATOMS: atom_id res chain seq x y z
N MET A 1 -29.88 -28.97 29.85
CA MET A 1 -28.40 -28.88 30.00
C MET A 1 -27.83 -28.93 28.57
N LYS A 2 -27.51 -27.77 27.96
CA LYS A 2 -26.14 -27.24 27.73
C LYS A 2 -25.21 -28.35 27.21
N LYS A 3 -24.57 -28.24 26.03
CA LYS A 3 -23.62 -27.18 25.65
C LYS A 3 -23.52 -26.97 24.13
N LEU A 4 -23.39 -25.70 23.76
CA LEU A 4 -22.88 -25.20 22.49
C LEU A 4 -21.44 -25.70 22.25
N ILE A 5 -21.13 -26.10 21.01
CA ILE A 5 -19.76 -26.17 20.47
C ILE A 5 -19.74 -25.13 19.34
N SER A 6 -19.74 -23.83 19.67
CA SER A 6 -18.54 -22.99 19.81
C SER A 6 -17.65 -23.05 18.57
N GLY A 7 -17.94 -22.18 17.61
CA GLY A 7 -16.99 -21.79 16.58
C GLY A 7 -15.85 -20.99 17.20
N ILE A 8 -14.62 -21.39 16.92
CA ILE A 8 -13.40 -20.59 17.10
C ILE A 8 -12.53 -20.95 15.89
N VAL A 9 -12.52 -20.06 14.89
CA VAL A 9 -11.46 -20.00 13.88
C VAL A 9 -10.24 -19.48 14.63
N VAL A 10 -9.26 -20.35 14.86
CA VAL A 10 -8.03 -19.99 15.55
C VAL A 10 -7.16 -19.19 14.59
N MET A 11 -7.11 -17.89 14.87
CA MET A 11 -6.10 -16.93 14.46
C MET A 11 -4.71 -17.43 14.90
N VAL A 12 -3.89 -17.91 13.96
CA VAL A 12 -2.49 -18.24 14.24
C VAL A 12 -1.63 -17.03 13.88
N MET A 13 -1.35 -16.21 14.89
CA MET A 13 -0.29 -15.20 14.83
C MET A 13 1.02 -15.78 15.40
N ILE A 14 2.05 -15.77 14.55
CA ILE A 14 3.47 -15.48 14.82
C ILE A 14 4.18 -16.39 15.85
N ILE A 15 4.96 -17.34 15.33
CA ILE A 15 6.26 -17.70 15.91
C ILE A 15 7.31 -17.46 14.82
N LEU A 16 8.05 -16.37 14.98
CA LEU A 16 9.34 -16.14 14.35
C LEU A 16 10.36 -17.19 14.85
N GLY A 17 11.15 -17.77 13.94
CA GLY A 17 12.51 -18.23 14.25
C GLY A 17 12.83 -19.71 13.98
N GLY A 18 13.51 -19.97 12.86
CA GLY A 18 14.24 -21.22 12.57
C GLY A 18 13.57 -22.00 11.43
N VAL A 19 14.03 -21.94 10.19
CA VAL A 19 15.40 -22.28 9.77
C VAL A 19 15.90 -21.26 8.75
N PHE A 20 16.97 -20.58 9.15
CA PHE A 20 17.84 -19.79 8.30
C PHE A 20 18.45 -20.72 7.25
N TYR A 21 17.89 -20.76 6.03
CA TYR A 21 18.58 -21.38 4.90
C TYR A 21 19.74 -20.47 4.51
N MET A 22 20.91 -20.78 5.07
CA MET A 22 22.20 -20.39 4.49
C MET A 22 22.29 -20.99 3.10
N ASN A 23 21.84 -20.24 2.10
CA ASN A 23 22.44 -20.30 0.79
C ASN A 23 22.93 -18.89 0.45
N GLN A 24 24.18 -18.83 0.01
CA GLN A 24 24.92 -17.61 -0.27
C GLN A 24 24.37 -16.99 -1.57
N GLN A 25 23.16 -16.44 -1.52
CA GLN A 25 22.38 -16.04 -2.70
C GLN A 25 22.14 -14.52 -2.71
N SER A 26 23.18 -13.77 -3.10
CA SER A 26 23.16 -12.37 -3.56
C SER A 26 21.99 -11.50 -3.06
N HIS A 27 22.11 -10.90 -1.87
CA HIS A 27 21.29 -9.72 -1.53
C HIS A 27 21.42 -8.69 -2.65
N ASN A 28 20.30 -8.06 -3.03
CA ASN A 28 20.35 -6.97 -4.02
C ASN A 28 21.30 -5.87 -3.50
N PRO A 29 22.34 -5.46 -4.25
CA PRO A 29 23.28 -4.43 -3.81
C PRO A 29 22.61 -3.09 -3.43
N ASP A 30 21.40 -2.82 -3.94
CA ASP A 30 20.67 -1.59 -3.67
C ASP A 30 19.90 -1.57 -2.34
N THR A 31 19.54 -2.74 -1.79
CA THR A 31 18.75 -2.81 -0.54
C THR A 31 19.48 -3.53 0.59
N GLY A 32 20.32 -4.53 0.28
CA GLY A 32 21.04 -5.35 1.26
C GLY A 32 20.15 -6.16 2.20
N ILE A 33 18.83 -6.15 1.99
CA ILE A 33 17.80 -6.68 2.90
C ILE A 33 17.00 -7.77 2.20
N LEU A 34 16.53 -7.50 0.98
CA LEU A 34 15.71 -8.43 0.20
C LEU A 34 16.55 -9.24 -0.77
N ASP A 35 16.18 -10.51 -0.95
CA ASP A 35 16.65 -11.34 -2.05
C ASP A 35 15.93 -11.02 -3.38
N LYS A 36 16.26 -11.77 -4.44
CA LYS A 36 15.70 -11.51 -5.78
C LYS A 36 14.20 -11.84 -5.88
N GLN A 37 13.73 -12.89 -5.22
CA GLN A 37 12.33 -13.28 -5.24
C GLN A 37 11.50 -12.30 -4.42
N GLU A 38 11.98 -11.90 -3.26
CA GLU A 38 11.36 -10.86 -2.44
C GLU A 38 11.28 -9.53 -3.20
N VAL A 39 12.35 -9.09 -3.89
CA VAL A 39 12.29 -7.88 -4.73
C VAL A 39 11.19 -7.98 -5.80
N GLN A 40 10.99 -9.14 -6.41
CA GLN A 40 9.93 -9.34 -7.40
C GLN A 40 8.54 -9.28 -6.76
N LEU A 41 8.34 -9.99 -5.65
CA LEU A 41 7.10 -10.00 -4.88
C LEU A 41 6.70 -8.58 -4.43
N TYR A 42 7.64 -7.81 -3.87
CA TYR A 42 7.37 -6.44 -3.42
C TYR A 42 7.01 -5.52 -4.57
N LYS A 43 7.75 -5.60 -5.70
CA LYS A 43 7.41 -4.81 -6.89
C LYS A 43 6.02 -5.16 -7.41
N HIS A 44 5.66 -6.44 -7.44
CA HIS A 44 4.38 -6.90 -7.94
C HIS A 44 3.23 -6.49 -7.01
N GLY A 45 3.36 -6.75 -5.71
CA GLY A 45 2.33 -6.42 -4.74
C GLY A 45 2.10 -4.92 -4.60
N PHE A 46 3.17 -4.12 -4.52
CA PHE A 46 3.03 -2.67 -4.46
C PHE A 46 2.48 -2.10 -5.76
N ARG A 47 2.79 -2.69 -6.92
CA ARG A 47 2.15 -2.30 -8.18
C ARG A 47 0.63 -2.41 -8.10
N LEU A 48 0.12 -3.52 -7.54
CA LEU A 48 -1.32 -3.73 -7.37
C LEU A 48 -1.92 -2.78 -6.33
N LEU A 49 -1.20 -2.50 -5.23
CA LEU A 49 -1.61 -1.50 -4.24
C LEU A 49 -1.69 -0.08 -4.84
N GLU A 50 -0.68 0.33 -5.61
CA GLU A 50 -0.70 1.62 -6.31
C GLU A 50 -1.89 1.71 -7.28
N GLU A 51 -2.16 0.64 -8.04
CA GLU A 51 -3.33 0.56 -8.92
C GLU A 51 -4.64 0.68 -8.11
N GLN A 52 -4.74 0.04 -6.94
CA GLN A 52 -5.91 0.12 -6.06
C GLN A 52 -6.17 1.55 -5.58
N ILE A 53 -5.14 2.20 -5.01
CA ILE A 53 -5.22 3.57 -4.50
C ILE A 53 -5.55 4.53 -5.65
N ALA A 54 -4.85 4.43 -6.78
CA ALA A 54 -5.05 5.31 -7.92
C ALA A 54 -6.45 5.15 -8.53
N THR A 55 -6.95 3.92 -8.64
CA THR A 55 -8.30 3.63 -9.14
C THR A 55 -9.34 4.28 -8.26
N TYR A 56 -9.25 4.09 -6.94
CA TYR A 56 -10.20 4.68 -5.99
C TYR A 56 -10.24 6.21 -6.10
N ILE A 57 -9.08 6.86 -6.04
CA ILE A 57 -9.02 8.33 -6.13
C ILE A 57 -9.57 8.80 -7.48
N LYS A 58 -9.21 8.12 -8.56
CA LYS A 58 -9.62 8.48 -9.92
C LYS A 58 -11.12 8.33 -10.14
N GLU A 59 -11.76 7.34 -9.54
CA GLU A 59 -13.21 7.11 -9.70
C GLU A 59 -14.05 7.99 -8.76
N HIS A 60 -13.51 8.35 -7.58
CA HIS A 60 -14.28 9.01 -6.52
C HIS A 60 -13.95 10.48 -6.26
N TYR A 61 -12.88 11.03 -6.87
CA TYR A 61 -12.50 12.43 -6.70
C TYR A 61 -12.39 13.16 -8.03
N ALA A 62 -13.26 14.16 -8.22
CA ALA A 62 -13.15 15.10 -9.31
C ALA A 62 -12.14 16.20 -8.98
N GLY A 63 -11.45 16.72 -10.00
CA GLY A 63 -10.50 17.83 -9.84
C GLY A 63 -9.04 17.41 -9.66
N VAL A 64 -8.77 16.10 -9.56
CA VAL A 64 -7.42 15.54 -9.57
C VAL A 64 -6.87 15.59 -11.01
N SER A 65 -5.64 16.03 -11.18
CA SER A 65 -4.95 16.10 -12.47
C SER A 65 -3.93 14.98 -12.64
N LYS A 66 -3.25 14.59 -11.56
CA LYS A 66 -2.23 13.54 -11.55
C LYS A 66 -2.14 12.87 -10.19
N ILE A 67 -1.82 11.58 -10.20
CA ILE A 67 -1.45 10.76 -9.04
C ILE A 67 -0.05 10.23 -9.32
N GLU A 68 0.86 10.37 -8.37
CA GLU A 68 2.25 9.91 -8.50
C GLU A 68 2.64 9.15 -7.24
N PHE A 69 3.39 8.07 -7.39
CA PHE A 69 3.86 7.28 -6.26
C PHE A 69 5.36 7.48 -6.02
N SER A 70 5.73 7.50 -4.75
CA SER A 70 7.13 7.41 -4.35
C SER A 70 7.73 6.05 -4.71
N PRO A 71 9.06 5.89 -4.62
CA PRO A 71 9.63 4.55 -4.47
C PRO A 71 9.01 3.81 -3.28
N ILE A 72 9.08 2.49 -3.29
CA ILE A 72 8.78 1.62 -2.17
C ILE A 72 9.92 1.76 -1.16
N PHE A 73 9.63 2.37 -0.02
CA PHE A 73 10.60 2.58 1.04
C PHE A 73 10.58 1.43 2.03
N ILE A 74 11.71 0.74 2.14
CA ILE A 74 11.93 -0.31 3.13
C ILE A 74 12.62 0.28 4.35
N GLN A 75 12.06 -0.01 5.52
CA GLN A 75 12.62 0.31 6.82
C GLN A 75 12.74 -0.95 7.67
N GLY A 76 13.68 -0.91 8.60
CA GLY A 76 14.03 -2.04 9.45
C GLY A 76 15.12 -2.94 8.85
N ASP A 77 15.40 -4.04 9.55
CA ASP A 77 16.38 -5.05 9.23
C ASP A 77 15.83 -6.45 9.54
N ASN A 78 16.37 -7.48 8.88
CA ASN A 78 15.92 -8.87 9.04
C ASN A 78 16.32 -9.50 10.39
N LYS A 79 16.68 -8.68 11.39
CA LYS A 79 17.27 -9.14 12.65
C LYS A 79 16.50 -8.63 13.85
N HIS A 80 16.33 -7.32 14.03
CA HIS A 80 15.95 -6.74 15.33
C HIS A 80 14.91 -5.60 15.26
N SER A 81 14.54 -5.12 14.08
CA SER A 81 13.53 -4.07 13.89
C SER A 81 12.35 -4.57 13.06
N MET A 82 11.15 -4.03 13.32
CA MET A 82 9.95 -4.38 12.56
C MET A 82 10.14 -3.94 11.11
N PHE A 83 10.30 -4.92 10.21
CA PHE A 83 10.37 -4.66 8.78
C PHE A 83 9.08 -3.98 8.32
N SER A 84 9.19 -2.91 7.54
CA SER A 84 8.06 -2.29 6.87
C SER A 84 8.44 -1.83 5.48
N ALA A 85 7.50 -1.95 4.54
CA ALA A 85 7.57 -1.32 3.24
C ALA A 85 6.40 -0.37 3.08
N ASN A 86 6.67 0.85 2.63
CA ASN A 86 5.64 1.87 2.46
C ASN A 86 5.85 2.66 1.16
N VAL A 87 4.74 3.08 0.56
CA VAL A 87 4.70 4.00 -0.58
C VAL A 87 3.94 5.25 -0.18
N VAL A 88 4.29 6.39 -0.76
CA VAL A 88 3.58 7.66 -0.55
C VAL A 88 2.87 8.06 -1.83
N PRO A 89 1.53 8.11 -1.84
CA PRO A 89 0.77 8.72 -2.92
C PRO A 89 0.89 10.25 -2.86
N ALA A 90 1.34 10.87 -3.95
CA ALA A 90 1.27 12.29 -4.19
C ALA A 90 0.10 12.63 -5.12
N ILE A 91 -0.69 13.63 -4.72
CA ILE A 91 -1.90 14.06 -5.42
C ILE A 91 -1.68 15.46 -5.97
N TYR A 92 -1.99 15.63 -7.25
CA TYR A 92 -1.98 16.92 -7.93
C TYR A 92 -3.40 17.33 -8.29
N ASP A 93 -3.74 18.59 -8.03
CA ASP A 93 -5.00 19.17 -8.50
C ASP A 93 -4.84 19.87 -9.86
N LYS A 94 -5.95 20.33 -10.44
CA LYS A 94 -5.95 21.06 -11.72
C LYS A 94 -5.35 22.47 -11.64
N HIS A 95 -5.02 22.96 -10.45
CA HIS A 95 -4.37 24.25 -10.24
C HIS A 95 -2.86 24.12 -10.11
N GLY A 96 -2.31 22.91 -10.18
CA GLY A 96 -0.88 22.63 -10.07
C GLY A 96 -0.38 22.49 -8.63
N ASN A 97 -1.27 22.44 -7.62
CA ASN A 97 -0.85 22.13 -6.26
C ASN A 97 -0.52 20.63 -6.15
N LYS A 98 0.53 20.32 -5.38
CA LYS A 98 0.97 18.96 -5.06
C LYS A 98 0.89 18.76 -3.55
N THR A 99 0.32 17.65 -3.11
CA THR A 99 0.36 17.21 -1.71
C THR A 99 0.54 15.69 -1.61
N TYR A 100 0.56 15.15 -0.39
CA TYR A 100 0.86 13.75 -0.09
C TYR A 100 -0.20 13.17 0.83
N LEU A 101 -0.61 11.93 0.55
CA LEU A 101 -1.39 11.14 1.49
C LEU A 101 -0.49 10.48 2.54
N GLY A 102 -1.09 10.05 3.65
CA GLY A 102 -0.42 9.32 4.73
C GLY A 102 0.58 10.18 5.49
N ARG A 103 0.23 11.44 5.75
CA ARG A 103 1.06 12.40 6.48
C ARG A 103 0.20 13.31 7.33
N GLN A 104 0.84 13.98 8.28
CA GLN A 104 0.19 14.98 9.10
C GLN A 104 -0.42 16.11 8.25
N VAL A 105 -1.68 16.45 8.55
CA VAL A 105 -2.38 17.62 8.00
C VAL A 105 -2.93 18.44 9.17
N GLY A 106 -2.39 19.64 9.36
CA GLY A 106 -2.63 20.39 10.59
C GLY A 106 -2.08 19.65 11.80
N GLU A 107 -2.94 19.31 12.75
CA GLU A 107 -2.59 18.55 13.97
C GLU A 107 -2.92 17.05 13.86
N GLU A 108 -3.56 16.60 12.78
CA GLU A 108 -4.02 15.21 12.62
C GLU A 108 -3.04 14.38 11.80
N ASP A 109 -2.68 13.20 12.31
CA ASP A 109 -1.87 12.21 11.60
C ASP A 109 -2.74 11.25 10.79
N TYR A 110 -2.29 10.94 9.57
CA TYR A 110 -2.97 10.04 8.65
C TYR A 110 -2.09 8.85 8.32
N GLY A 111 -2.69 7.65 8.26
CA GLY A 111 -1.95 6.39 8.16
C GLY A 111 -1.20 6.20 6.85
N ASP A 112 0.01 5.64 6.95
CA ASP A 112 0.90 5.28 5.83
C ASP A 112 0.28 4.21 4.94
N PHE A 113 0.71 4.12 3.67
CA PHE A 113 0.25 3.10 2.73
C PHE A 113 1.33 2.03 2.51
N GLY A 114 1.08 0.79 2.92
CA GLY A 114 2.12 -0.23 2.84
C GLY A 114 1.82 -1.59 3.46
N SER A 115 2.91 -2.32 3.73
CA SER A 115 2.92 -3.75 4.00
C SER A 115 2.33 -4.17 5.35
N PHE A 116 1.92 -3.22 6.19
CA PHE A 116 1.41 -3.49 7.52
C PHE A 116 -0.13 -3.59 7.56
N TRP A 117 -0.81 -2.90 6.66
CA TRP A 117 -2.27 -2.78 6.68
C TRP A 117 -2.94 -2.84 5.31
N ASP A 118 -2.23 -2.49 4.23
CA ASP A 118 -2.85 -2.31 2.90
C ASP A 118 -2.53 -3.45 1.94
N VAL A 119 -1.34 -4.05 2.07
CA VAL A 119 -0.89 -5.18 1.26
C VAL A 119 -0.14 -6.19 2.11
N GLN A 120 -0.48 -7.47 2.00
CA GLN A 120 0.28 -8.57 2.60
C GLN A 120 1.01 -9.32 1.49
N LEU A 121 2.26 -9.69 1.77
CA LEU A 121 3.19 -10.27 0.81
C LEU A 121 3.88 -11.46 1.47
N ASP A 122 3.71 -12.63 0.89
CA ASP A 122 4.35 -13.86 1.36
C ASP A 122 4.61 -14.83 0.19
N PHE A 123 5.17 -16.00 0.50
CA PHE A 123 5.27 -17.14 -0.40
C PHE A 123 4.50 -18.34 0.16
N ASP A 124 3.84 -19.09 -0.71
CA ASP A 124 3.22 -20.36 -0.34
C ASP A 124 4.28 -21.46 -0.10
N GLY A 125 3.84 -22.64 0.37
CA GLY A 125 4.75 -23.78 0.60
C GLY A 125 5.39 -24.37 -0.66
N SER A 126 5.13 -23.80 -1.85
CA SER A 126 5.73 -24.14 -3.14
C SER A 126 6.51 -22.96 -3.75
N ASP A 127 6.89 -21.97 -2.94
CA ASP A 127 7.62 -20.75 -3.32
C ASP A 127 6.88 -19.88 -4.36
N LYS A 128 5.54 -19.95 -4.41
CA LYS A 128 4.73 -19.05 -5.27
C LYS A 128 4.32 -17.81 -4.49
N GLU A 129 4.30 -16.69 -5.19
CA GLU A 129 3.85 -15.41 -4.63
C GLU A 129 2.43 -15.50 -4.07
N VAL A 130 2.25 -15.04 -2.85
CA VAL A 130 0.97 -14.75 -2.21
C VAL A 130 0.87 -13.24 -2.01
N ILE A 131 -0.12 -12.63 -2.64
CA ILE A 131 -0.37 -11.18 -2.57
C ILE A 131 -1.81 -10.97 -2.16
N GLU A 132 -2.04 -10.30 -1.04
CA GLU A 132 -3.37 -9.97 -0.56
C GLU A 132 -3.50 -8.46 -0.38
N LEU A 133 -4.53 -7.86 -0.97
CA LEU A 133 -4.85 -6.44 -0.79
C LEU A 133 -5.98 -6.26 0.20
N LYS A 134 -5.91 -5.20 1.02
CA LYS A 134 -7.00 -4.84 1.91
C LYS A 134 -8.16 -4.26 1.12
N VAL A 135 -9.35 -4.84 1.31
CA VAL A 135 -10.63 -4.30 0.81
C VAL A 135 -11.58 -4.25 1.99
N ASP A 136 -11.90 -3.05 2.45
CA ASP A 136 -12.58 -2.83 3.73
C ASP A 136 -11.84 -3.57 4.87
N ASP A 137 -12.49 -4.51 5.56
CA ASP A 137 -11.86 -5.31 6.62
C ASP A 137 -11.33 -6.68 6.12
N GLN A 138 -11.43 -6.97 4.83
CA GLN A 138 -11.07 -8.27 4.24
C GLN A 138 -9.74 -8.21 3.49
N ASP A 139 -8.94 -9.26 3.66
CA ASP A 139 -7.74 -9.48 2.85
C ASP A 139 -8.16 -10.27 1.60
N VAL A 140 -7.93 -9.68 0.42
CA VAL A 140 -8.36 -10.24 -0.87
C VAL A 140 -7.14 -10.73 -1.63
N ASP A 141 -7.05 -12.05 -1.80
CA ASP A 141 -6.01 -12.69 -2.61
C ASP A 141 -6.07 -12.22 -4.07
N VAL A 142 -4.98 -11.62 -4.54
CA VAL A 142 -4.76 -11.15 -5.91
C VAL A 142 -3.53 -11.80 -6.55
N SER A 143 -3.02 -12.89 -5.97
CA SER A 143 -1.84 -13.61 -6.44
C SER A 143 -1.91 -13.95 -7.94
N GLY A 144 -0.82 -13.70 -8.66
CA GLY A 144 -0.73 -13.93 -10.11
C GLY A 144 -1.49 -12.92 -11.00
N SER A 145 -2.20 -11.94 -10.42
CA SER A 145 -2.91 -10.91 -11.20
C SER A 145 -1.93 -9.88 -11.75
N LYS A 146 -1.86 -9.71 -13.07
CA LYS A 146 -0.96 -8.71 -13.69
C LYS A 146 -1.36 -7.25 -13.41
N HIS A 147 -2.65 -7.03 -13.18
CA HIS A 147 -3.26 -5.74 -12.87
C HIS A 147 -4.32 -5.94 -11.79
N LEU A 148 -4.73 -4.85 -11.14
CA LEU A 148 -5.75 -4.84 -10.11
C LEU A 148 -7.04 -5.53 -10.60
N PRO A 149 -7.43 -6.67 -10.01
CA PRO A 149 -8.67 -7.33 -10.37
C PRO A 149 -9.88 -6.58 -9.80
N GLU A 150 -11.05 -6.68 -10.44
CA GLU A 150 -12.29 -6.00 -10.01
C GLU A 150 -12.64 -6.28 -8.54
N LYS A 151 -12.43 -7.52 -8.07
CA LYS A 151 -12.69 -7.93 -6.67
C LYS A 151 -11.83 -7.19 -5.63
N ALA A 152 -10.73 -6.59 -6.07
CA ALA A 152 -9.81 -5.86 -5.21
C ALA A 152 -10.02 -4.33 -5.29
N LYS A 153 -10.94 -3.84 -6.12
CA LYS A 153 -11.26 -2.41 -6.16
C LYS A 153 -11.97 -1.98 -4.88
N LEU A 154 -11.61 -0.80 -4.40
CA LEU A 154 -12.26 -0.19 -3.26
C LEU A 154 -13.57 0.48 -3.71
N SER A 155 -14.68 0.15 -3.06
CA SER A 155 -15.93 0.90 -3.22
C SER A 155 -16.03 2.07 -2.24
N SER A 156 -15.28 1.98 -1.13
CA SER A 156 -15.14 3.00 -0.10
C SER A 156 -13.74 2.93 0.51
N SER A 157 -13.24 4.03 1.08
CA SER A 157 -11.97 4.01 1.83
C SER A 157 -11.94 5.15 2.83
N LYS A 158 -12.27 4.84 4.09
CA LYS A 158 -12.22 5.84 5.18
C LYS A 158 -10.86 6.51 5.28
N LYS A 159 -9.78 5.72 5.17
CA LYS A 159 -8.39 6.19 5.21
C LYS A 159 -8.09 7.24 4.15
N ILE A 160 -8.42 6.97 2.89
CA ILE A 160 -8.21 7.94 1.79
C ILE A 160 -9.17 9.12 1.95
N ASP A 161 -10.42 8.85 2.34
CA ASP A 161 -11.47 9.86 2.40
C ASP A 161 -11.22 10.93 3.46
N GLU A 162 -10.86 10.52 4.67
CA GLU A 162 -10.55 11.45 5.76
C GLU A 162 -9.32 12.28 5.41
N ASN A 163 -8.28 11.65 4.85
CA ASN A 163 -7.06 12.36 4.48
C ASN A 163 -7.28 13.37 3.36
N MET A 164 -8.00 12.98 2.29
CA MET A 164 -8.38 13.88 1.19
C MET A 164 -9.24 15.05 1.69
N ALA A 165 -10.23 14.78 2.55
CA ALA A 165 -11.08 15.82 3.12
C ALA A 165 -10.27 16.85 3.92
N ALA A 166 -9.31 16.40 4.71
CA ALA A 166 -8.44 17.29 5.47
C ALA A 166 -7.53 18.13 4.57
N LEU A 167 -6.93 17.54 3.53
CA LEU A 167 -6.10 18.26 2.56
C LEU A 167 -6.88 19.33 1.78
N ILE A 168 -8.15 19.05 1.47
CA ILE A 168 -9.07 20.02 0.85
C ILE A 168 -9.41 21.13 1.83
N LYS A 169 -9.76 20.79 3.08
CA LYS A 169 -10.10 21.76 4.13
C LYS A 169 -8.92 22.68 4.48
N ASP A 170 -7.71 22.15 4.52
CA ASP A 170 -6.46 22.87 4.75
C ASP A 170 -6.06 23.74 3.55
N GLY A 171 -6.70 23.54 2.38
CA GLY A 171 -6.45 24.31 1.17
C GLY A 171 -5.22 23.89 0.36
N GLN A 172 -4.61 22.75 0.71
CA GLN A 172 -3.52 22.14 -0.06
C GLN A 172 -4.01 21.56 -1.40
N LEU A 173 -5.24 21.05 -1.42
CA LEU A 173 -5.96 20.68 -2.65
C LEU A 173 -7.07 21.68 -2.92
N LYS A 174 -7.12 22.22 -4.13
CA LYS A 174 -8.10 23.20 -4.57
C LYS A 174 -8.94 22.65 -5.70
N GLY A 175 -10.25 22.90 -5.63
CA GLY A 175 -11.20 22.44 -6.67
C GLY A 175 -11.34 20.91 -6.75
N VAL A 176 -10.84 20.18 -5.75
CA VAL A 176 -11.01 18.74 -5.62
C VAL A 176 -12.27 18.45 -4.80
N THR A 177 -13.15 17.58 -5.31
CA THR A 177 -14.42 17.23 -4.66
C THR A 177 -14.68 15.74 -4.78
N LYS A 178 -15.08 15.10 -3.68
CA LYS A 178 -15.52 13.71 -3.68
C LYS A 178 -16.88 13.57 -4.39
N ASN A 179 -16.92 12.88 -5.51
CA ASN A 179 -18.14 12.51 -6.23
C ASN A 179 -17.84 11.45 -7.31
N GLY A 180 -18.89 10.78 -7.80
CA GLY A 180 -18.75 9.71 -8.79
C GLY A 180 -18.43 10.16 -10.23
N SER A 181 -18.23 11.47 -10.49
CA SER A 181 -17.71 11.89 -11.80
C SER A 181 -16.20 11.63 -11.92
N GLY A 182 -15.52 11.57 -10.78
CA GLY A 182 -14.10 11.25 -10.71
C GLY A 182 -13.21 12.16 -11.56
N SER A 183 -12.01 11.68 -11.83
CA SER A 183 -11.01 12.31 -12.69
C SER A 183 -10.51 11.32 -13.75
N PRO A 184 -11.36 10.87 -14.70
CA PRO A 184 -11.01 9.81 -15.66
C PRO A 184 -9.79 10.15 -16.54
N LYS A 185 -9.45 11.44 -16.67
CA LYS A 185 -8.28 11.93 -17.40
C LYS A 185 -7.04 12.17 -16.53
N ALA A 186 -7.10 11.89 -15.22
CA ALA A 186 -5.94 12.03 -14.36
C ALA A 186 -4.82 11.08 -14.81
N GLU A 187 -3.61 11.64 -14.90
CA GLU A 187 -2.38 10.89 -15.13
C GLU A 187 -2.04 10.05 -13.90
N ILE A 188 -1.47 8.87 -14.10
CA ILE A 188 -0.98 8.03 -13.00
C ILE A 188 0.48 7.68 -13.29
N VAL A 189 1.36 8.01 -12.35
CA VAL A 189 2.79 7.68 -12.39
C VAL A 189 3.10 6.70 -11.27
N TYR A 190 3.18 5.44 -11.65
CA TYR A 190 3.52 4.31 -10.78
C TYR A 190 5.02 4.22 -10.54
N ASN A 191 5.45 3.73 -9.37
CA ASN A 191 6.88 3.64 -9.07
C ASN A 191 7.23 2.47 -8.13
N THR A 192 7.64 1.35 -8.75
CA THR A 192 8.07 0.16 -8.03
C THR A 192 9.59 0.11 -7.79
N GLU A 193 10.29 1.23 -7.88
CA GLU A 193 11.67 1.32 -7.39
C GLU A 193 11.70 1.04 -5.88
N ILE A 194 12.65 0.25 -5.39
CA ILE A 194 12.77 -0.05 -3.96
C ILE A 194 13.96 0.73 -3.40
N LYS A 195 13.75 1.47 -2.30
CA LYS A 195 14.80 2.23 -1.60
C LYS A 195 14.79 1.92 -0.12
N LYS A 196 15.97 1.84 0.49
CA LYS A 196 16.07 1.88 1.95
C LYS A 196 15.91 3.32 2.43
N GLY A 197 15.06 3.54 3.41
CA GLY A 197 14.92 4.86 4.04
C GLY A 197 13.51 5.17 4.53
N GLU A 198 13.37 6.38 5.06
CA GLU A 198 12.13 6.85 5.67
C GLU A 198 11.19 7.45 4.62
N HIS A 199 10.01 6.85 4.43
CA HIS A 199 9.06 7.26 3.40
C HIS A 199 8.54 8.70 3.61
N TRP A 200 8.40 9.13 4.87
CA TRP A 200 7.97 10.48 5.22
C TRP A 200 8.98 11.57 4.86
N LYS A 201 10.21 11.23 4.45
CA LYS A 201 11.21 12.18 3.92
C LYS A 201 11.03 12.49 2.44
N TRP A 202 10.21 11.74 1.70
CA TRP A 202 9.98 12.00 0.26
C TRP A 202 9.25 13.33 0.01
N ARG A 203 9.63 14.07 -1.02
CA ARG A 203 9.12 15.40 -1.40
C ARG A 203 9.10 15.51 -2.93
#